data_AF-A0A920L3E8-F1
#
_entry.id   AF-A0A920L3E8-F1
#
_cell.length_a   1.000
_cell.length_b   1.000
_cell.length_c   1.000
_cell.angle_alpha   90.00
_cell.angle_beta   90.00
_cell.angle_gamma   90.00
#
_symmetry.space_group_name_H-M   'P 1'
#
loop_
_entity.id
_entity.type
_entity.pdbx_description
1 polymer ?
#
loop_
_entity_poly.entity_id
_entity_poly.type
_entity_poly.pdbx_seq_one_letter_code
_entity_poly.pdbx_strand_id
1 'polypeptide(L)'
;MEPWRQFGYLFSLGAAAEKLAPEGERFAGHLAFYPGAFMWPEEMRWSNSPILTLIGAEDDYTPASLIEELSLAINENGGCSKVITYPNSHHSFDSVDPVIFVPNALPLDADILH
;
A
#
# COMPACT_ATOMS: atom_id res chain seq x y z
N MET A 1 22.49 9.94 -9.17
CA MET A 1 21.53 10.78 -8.45
C MET A 1 20.52 9.83 -7.83
N GLU A 2 20.44 9.78 -6.50
CA GLU A 2 19.64 8.79 -5.76
C GLU A 2 18.18 9.23 -5.57
N PRO A 3 17.23 8.28 -5.67
CA PRO A 3 15.94 8.40 -4.99
C PRO A 3 15.53 7.09 -4.29
N TRP A 4 16.05 6.85 -3.09
CA TRP A 4 15.56 5.83 -2.14
C TRP A 4 14.31 6.27 -1.37
N ARG A 5 13.16 6.52 -2.00
CA ARG A 5 11.98 7.02 -1.23
C ARG A 5 10.61 6.38 -1.43
N GLN A 6 10.51 5.21 -2.03
CA GLN A 6 9.24 4.45 -2.00
C GLN A 6 9.45 3.04 -1.46
N PHE A 7 9.74 2.97 -0.16
CA PHE A 7 9.51 1.75 0.59
C PHE A 7 8.01 1.68 0.92
N GLY A 8 7.33 0.63 0.45
CA GLY A 8 5.98 0.30 0.89
C GLY A 8 5.97 0.18 2.42
N TYR A 9 5.43 1.19 3.09
CA TYR A 9 5.58 1.37 4.54
C TYR A 9 4.92 0.26 5.37
N LEU A 10 4.01 -0.51 4.80
CA LEU A 10 3.22 -1.48 5.55
C LEU A 10 4.00 -2.76 5.88
N PHE A 11 4.72 -3.32 4.90
CA PHE A 11 5.33 -4.65 5.02
C PHE A 11 6.65 -4.61 5.79
N SER A 12 7.45 -3.57 5.57
CA SER A 12 8.79 -3.47 6.16
C SER A 12 8.78 -3.22 7.67
N LEU A 13 7.72 -2.61 8.22
CA LEU A 13 7.65 -2.28 9.65
C LEU A 13 7.37 -3.52 10.53
N GLY A 14 6.60 -4.49 10.05
CA GLY A 14 6.32 -5.73 10.79
C GLY A 14 7.58 -6.58 10.98
N ALA A 15 8.30 -6.85 9.89
CA ALA A 15 9.55 -7.60 9.94
C ALA A 15 10.63 -6.87 10.75
N ALA A 16 10.69 -5.53 10.66
CA ALA A 16 11.60 -4.73 11.48
C ALA A 16 11.27 -4.85 12.98
N ALA A 17 9.99 -4.80 13.37
CA ALA A 17 9.59 -4.95 14.76
C ALA A 17 9.98 -6.32 15.34
N GLU A 18 9.77 -7.41 14.60
CA GLU A 18 10.19 -8.75 15.02
C GLU A 18 11.71 -8.86 15.20
N LYS A 19 12.50 -8.24 14.30
CA LYS A 19 13.96 -8.32 14.35
C LYS A 19 14.57 -7.42 15.44
N LEU A 20 14.02 -6.22 15.63
CA LEU A 20 14.55 -5.24 16.57
C LEU A 20 14.05 -5.48 18.01
N ALA A 21 12.86 -6.07 18.16
CA ALA A 21 12.27 -6.41 19.44
C ALA A 21 11.53 -7.76 19.38
N PRO A 22 12.27 -8.88 19.40
CA PRO A 22 11.68 -10.23 19.29
C PRO A 22 10.57 -10.49 20.30
N GLU A 23 10.80 -10.12 21.56
CA GLU A 23 9.83 -10.22 22.67
C GLU A 23 9.07 -8.90 22.92
N GLY A 24 9.18 -7.95 22.01
CA GLY A 24 8.50 -6.66 22.12
C GLY A 24 7.03 -6.73 21.75
N GLU A 25 6.33 -5.63 22.02
CA GLU A 25 4.97 -5.45 21.55
C GLU A 25 4.88 -5.46 20.01
N ARG A 26 3.67 -5.66 19.49
CA ARG A 26 3.36 -5.61 18.06
C ARG A 26 2.34 -4.51 17.79
N PHE A 27 2.33 -4.02 16.54
CA PHE A 27 1.35 -3.03 16.12
C PHE A 27 -0.06 -3.63 16.21
N ALA A 28 -0.97 -2.92 16.87
CA ALA A 28 -2.37 -3.32 17.01
C ALA A 28 -3.19 -3.11 15.73
N GLY A 29 -2.60 -2.47 14.70
CA GLY A 29 -3.23 -2.23 13.41
C GLY A 29 -2.37 -1.34 12.53
N HIS A 30 -2.75 -1.25 11.26
CA HIS A 30 -2.00 -0.54 10.24
C HIS A 30 -2.92 0.28 9.34
N LEU A 31 -2.53 1.52 9.04
CA LEU A 31 -3.25 2.43 8.16
C LEU A 31 -2.32 2.87 7.03
N ALA A 32 -2.71 2.58 5.79
CA ALA A 32 -1.96 2.95 4.60
C ALA A 32 -2.76 3.93 3.75
N PHE A 33 -2.10 4.98 3.28
CA PHE A 33 -2.62 5.89 2.28
C PHE A 33 -1.92 5.60 0.96
N TYR A 34 -2.69 5.35 -0.10
CA TYR A 34 -2.22 5.14 -1.49
C TYR A 34 -0.89 4.36 -1.59
N PRO A 35 -0.77 3.14 -1.01
CA PRO A 35 0.51 2.45 -0.99
C PRO A 35 0.81 1.80 -2.36
N GLY A 36 2.09 1.59 -2.66
CA GLY A 36 2.50 0.90 -3.88
C GLY A 36 2.26 -0.61 -3.80
N ALA A 37 1.18 -1.11 -4.42
CA ALA A 37 0.89 -2.55 -4.51
C ALA A 37 1.49 -3.28 -5.73
N PHE A 38 2.28 -2.58 -6.55
CA PHE A 38 3.09 -3.20 -7.60
C PHE A 38 4.26 -4.03 -7.05
N MET A 39 4.51 -3.98 -5.75
CA MET A 39 5.49 -4.82 -5.06
C MET A 39 4.78 -5.71 -4.04
N TRP A 40 4.88 -7.02 -4.25
CA TRP A 40 4.36 -8.03 -3.32
C TRP A 40 5.45 -8.45 -2.35
N PRO A 41 5.12 -8.78 -1.09
CA PRO A 41 6.09 -9.38 -0.19
C PRO A 41 6.48 -10.78 -0.68
N GLU A 42 7.75 -11.16 -0.50
CA GLU A 42 8.24 -12.51 -0.82
C GLU A 42 7.53 -13.59 0.01
N GLU A 43 7.19 -13.25 1.26
CA GLU A 43 6.42 -14.10 2.17
C GLU A 43 5.07 -13.47 2.50
N MET A 44 3.98 -14.16 2.16
CA MET A 44 2.60 -13.77 2.50
C MET A 44 2.25 -14.16 3.95
N ARG A 45 3.10 -13.80 4.91
CA ARG A 45 2.91 -14.10 6.33
C ARG A 45 2.28 -12.90 7.05
N TRP A 46 1.07 -13.10 7.59
CA TRP A 46 0.29 -12.04 8.21
C TRP A 46 -0.01 -12.32 9.68
N SER A 47 -0.22 -11.25 10.44
CA SER A 47 -0.85 -11.32 11.76
C SER A 47 -2.35 -11.01 11.64
N ASN A 48 -3.10 -11.23 12.71
CA ASN A 48 -4.51 -10.87 12.79
C ASN A 48 -4.74 -9.36 13.07
N SER A 49 -3.68 -8.54 13.16
CA SER A 49 -3.83 -7.10 13.33
C SER A 49 -4.51 -6.48 12.10
N PRO A 50 -5.54 -5.63 12.27
CA PRO A 50 -6.27 -5.04 11.15
C PRO A 50 -5.37 -4.14 10.29
N ILE A 51 -5.52 -4.27 8.98
CA ILE A 51 -4.92 -3.44 7.95
C ILE A 51 -6.04 -2.68 7.25
N LEU A 52 -5.94 -1.35 7.22
CA LEU A 52 -6.84 -0.48 6.49
C LEU A 52 -6.04 0.30 5.43
N THR A 53 -6.44 0.17 4.17
CA THR A 53 -5.92 0.97 3.07
C THR A 53 -6.95 1.99 2.62
N LEU A 54 -6.52 3.23 2.43
CA LEU A 54 -7.29 4.34 1.89
C LEU A 54 -6.70 4.76 0.54
N ILE A 55 -7.50 4.72 -0.52
CA ILE A 55 -7.00 5.01 -1.87
C ILE A 55 -8.02 5.73 -2.74
N GLY A 56 -7.54 6.53 -3.68
CA GLY A 56 -8.38 7.18 -4.69
C GLY A 56 -8.81 6.21 -5.79
N ALA A 57 -10.06 6.28 -6.22
CA ALA A 57 -10.57 5.45 -7.33
C ALA A 57 -9.90 5.78 -8.68
N GLU A 58 -9.38 7.00 -8.82
CA GLU A 58 -8.71 7.50 -10.03
C GLU A 58 -7.20 7.67 -9.81
N ASP A 59 -6.65 6.94 -8.84
CA ASP A 59 -5.20 6.89 -8.63
C ASP A 59 -4.53 6.13 -9.80
N ASP A 60 -3.85 6.88 -10.66
CA ASP A 60 -3.09 6.37 -11.82
C ASP A 60 -1.59 6.20 -11.51
N TYR A 61 -1.19 6.48 -10.27
CA TYR A 61 0.17 6.29 -9.79
C TYR A 61 0.32 5.02 -8.97
N THR A 62 -0.66 4.66 -8.15
CA THR A 62 -0.77 3.36 -7.48
C THR A 62 -2.20 2.84 -7.66
N PRO A 63 -2.52 2.17 -8.79
CA PRO A 63 -3.88 1.79 -9.11
C PRO A 63 -4.60 1.03 -7.99
N ALA A 64 -5.85 1.44 -7.71
CA ALA A 64 -6.69 0.81 -6.69
C ALA A 64 -6.91 -0.69 -6.94
N SER A 65 -6.94 -1.12 -8.20
CA SER A 65 -7.08 -2.54 -8.57
C SER A 65 -5.95 -3.41 -8.00
N LEU A 66 -4.70 -2.98 -8.11
CA LEU A 66 -3.54 -3.71 -7.56
C LEU A 66 -3.65 -3.84 -6.03
N ILE A 67 -4.21 -2.84 -5.38
CA ILE A 67 -4.44 -2.81 -3.93
C ILE A 67 -5.56 -3.76 -3.52
N GLU A 68 -6.63 -3.81 -4.31
CA GLU A 68 -7.74 -4.73 -4.11
C GLU A 68 -7.29 -6.18 -4.26
N GLU A 69 -6.47 -6.47 -5.29
CA GLU A 69 -5.85 -7.79 -5.51
C GLU A 69 -4.94 -8.20 -4.34
N LEU A 70 -4.05 -7.30 -3.92
CA LEU A 70 -3.17 -7.55 -2.79
C LEU A 70 -3.97 -7.76 -1.50
N SER A 71 -5.03 -6.97 -1.27
CA SER A 71 -5.90 -7.12 -0.10
C SER A 71 -6.61 -8.46 -0.08
N LEU A 72 -7.05 -8.95 -1.24
CA LEU A 72 -7.64 -10.29 -1.36
C LEU A 72 -6.60 -11.35 -0.99
N ALA A 73 -5.41 -11.28 -1.58
CA ALA A 73 -4.34 -12.24 -1.33
C ALA A 73 -3.86 -12.23 0.14
N ILE A 74 -3.83 -11.06 0.80
CA ILE A 74 -3.56 -10.95 2.25
C ILE A 74 -4.58 -11.76 3.05
N ASN A 75 -5.87 -11.58 2.74
CA ASN A 75 -6.95 -12.25 3.46
C ASN A 75 -6.98 -13.76 3.21
N GLU A 76 -6.68 -14.20 1.98
CA GLU A 76 -6.52 -15.63 1.65
C GLU A 76 -5.37 -16.29 2.41
N ASN A 77 -4.35 -15.52 2.79
CA ASN A 77 -3.21 -15.97 3.59
C ASN A 77 -3.36 -15.69 5.10
N GLY A 78 -4.60 -15.52 5.58
CA GLY A 78 -4.91 -15.41 7.02
C GLY A 78 -4.70 -14.02 7.63
N GLY A 79 -4.52 -12.98 6.80
CA GLY A 79 -4.49 -11.60 7.25
C GLY A 79 -5.87 -10.99 7.48
N CYS A 80 -5.89 -9.71 7.88
CA CYS A 80 -7.11 -8.94 8.11
C CYS A 80 -7.03 -7.58 7.40
N SER A 81 -7.18 -7.58 6.07
CA SER A 81 -7.07 -6.40 5.21
C SER A 81 -8.43 -5.90 4.73
N LYS A 82 -8.58 -4.58 4.72
CA LYS A 82 -9.71 -3.85 4.15
C LYS A 82 -9.23 -2.66 3.34
N VAL A 83 -9.88 -2.43 2.20
CA VAL A 83 -9.65 -1.27 1.34
C VAL A 83 -10.88 -0.36 1.39
N ILE A 84 -10.66 0.95 1.46
CA ILE A 84 -11.68 1.99 1.22
C ILE A 84 -11.20 2.82 0.04
N THR A 85 -12.00 2.79 -1.01
CA THR A 85 -11.77 3.53 -2.26
C THR A 85 -12.65 4.78 -2.28
N TYR A 86 -12.05 5.95 -2.55
CA TYR A 86 -12.75 7.23 -2.63
C TYR A 86 -13.06 7.61 -4.09
N PRO A 87 -14.33 7.83 -4.47
CA PRO A 87 -14.69 8.18 -5.84
C PRO A 87 -14.15 9.56 -6.23
N ASN A 88 -13.86 9.76 -7.52
CA ASN A 88 -13.32 11.02 -8.09
C ASN A 88 -12.07 11.54 -7.36
N SER A 89 -11.26 10.65 -6.81
CA SER A 89 -10.08 10.97 -6.00
C SER A 89 -8.84 10.33 -6.62
N HIS A 90 -7.77 11.11 -6.75
CA HIS A 90 -6.49 10.67 -7.30
C HIS A 90 -5.47 10.32 -6.19
N HIS A 91 -4.24 10.05 -6.60
CA HIS A 91 -3.10 9.98 -5.67
C HIS A 91 -3.03 11.27 -4.83
N SER A 92 -2.74 11.14 -3.52
CA SER A 92 -2.69 12.28 -2.59
C SER A 92 -4.00 13.07 -2.44
N PHE A 93 -5.16 12.39 -2.43
CA PHE A 93 -6.49 13.01 -2.27
C PHE A 93 -6.69 13.82 -0.98
N ASP A 94 -5.85 13.58 0.04
CA ASP A 94 -5.82 14.28 1.32
C ASP A 94 -4.86 15.47 1.34
N SER A 95 -4.18 15.74 0.23
CA SER A 95 -3.27 16.87 0.09
C SER A 95 -4.01 18.21 0.11
N VAL A 96 -3.40 19.21 0.75
CA VAL A 96 -3.84 20.61 0.66
C VAL A 96 -3.28 21.32 -0.58
N ASP A 97 -2.25 20.74 -1.19
CA ASP A 97 -1.67 21.24 -2.42
C ASP A 97 -2.54 20.84 -3.62
N PRO A 98 -2.64 21.69 -4.66
CA PRO A 98 -3.44 21.36 -5.83
C PRO A 98 -2.87 20.16 -6.60
N VAL A 99 -3.74 19.42 -7.27
CA VAL A 99 -3.35 18.36 -8.20
C VAL A 99 -2.54 18.97 -9.34
N ILE A 100 -1.38 18.37 -9.64
CA ILE A 100 -0.52 18.77 -10.74
C ILE A 100 -0.34 17.62 -11.73
N PHE A 101 -0.35 17.94 -13.03
CA PHE A 101 0.05 16.99 -14.06
C PHE A 101 1.56 17.02 -14.23
N VAL A 102 2.22 15.86 -14.10
CA VAL A 102 3.67 15.73 -14.27
C VAL A 102 3.96 15.18 -15.68
N PRO A 103 4.44 16.00 -16.63
CA PRO A 103 4.71 15.52 -17.98
C PRO A 103 5.85 14.50 -17.99
N ASN A 104 5.68 13.43 -18.76
CA ASN A 104 6.59 12.29 -18.85
C ASN A 104 6.74 11.45 -17.57
N ALA A 105 5.84 11.62 -16.59
CA ALA A 105 5.68 10.61 -15.56
C ALA A 105 5.21 9.30 -16.22
N LEU A 106 5.81 8.19 -15.83
CA LEU A 106 5.37 6.86 -16.24
C LEU A 106 4.26 6.43 -15.27
N PRO A 107 2.99 6.38 -15.70
CA PRO A 107 1.93 5.83 -14.86
C PRO A 107 2.19 4.35 -14.65
N LEU A 108 1.80 3.85 -13.47
CA LEU A 108 1.77 2.40 -13.25
C LEU A 108 0.47 1.88 -13.86
N ASP A 109 0.60 1.14 -14.95
CA ASP A 109 -0.53 0.48 -15.60
C ASP A 109 -0.64 -0.94 -15.03
N ALA A 110 -1.83 -1.27 -14.50
CA ALA A 110 -2.11 -2.61 -13.99
C ALA A 110 -2.03 -3.67 -15.10
N ASP A 111 -2.34 -3.31 -16.35
CA ASP A 111 -2.33 -4.23 -17.49
C ASP A 111 -0.90 -4.60 -17.96
N ILE A 112 0.14 -3.88 -17.49
CA ILE A 112 1.54 -4.15 -17.84
C ILE A 112 2.18 -5.16 -16.87
N LEU A 113 1.57 -5.45 -15.72
CA LEU A 113 2.17 -6.23 -14.63
C LEU A 113 1.73 -7.72 -14.59
N HIS A 114 0.95 -8.19 -15.57
CA HIS A 114 0.48 -9.57 -15.67
C HIS A 114 1.16 -10.38 -16.78
#